data_AF-A0A0D3AGM0-F1
#
_entry.id   AF-A0A0D3AGM0-F1
#
_cell.length_a   1.000
_cell.length_b   1.000
_cell.length_c   1.000
_cell.angle_alpha   90.00
_cell.angle_beta   90.00
_cell.angle_gamma   90.00
#
_symmetry.space_group_name_H-M   'P 1'
#
loop_
_entity.id
_entity.type
_entity.pdbx_description
1 polymer ?
#
loop_
_entity_poly.entity_id
_entity_poly.type
_entity_poly.pdbx_seq_one_letter_code
_entity_poly.pdbx_strand_id
1 'polypeptide(L)' 'MAHPTMPHPVPPPMAPPMAADIPPDLMVPPSAPYSQYTVEDILRLPGRKGLPAIDPDRPGGTL' A
#
# COMPACT_ATOMS: atom_id res chain seq x y z
N MET A 1 12.41 15.57 41.22
CA MET A 1 13.35 14.50 40.82
C MET A 1 12.90 14.03 39.44
N ALA A 2 13.70 14.21 38.39
CA ALA A 2 13.37 13.74 37.04
C ALA A 2 13.95 12.32 36.85
N HIS A 3 13.15 11.40 36.29
CA HIS A 3 13.58 10.04 36.02
C HIS A 3 14.52 10.01 34.81
N PRO A 4 15.65 9.28 34.85
CA PRO A 4 16.50 9.16 33.68
C PRO A 4 15.78 8.31 32.64
N THR A 5 15.57 8.87 31.45
CA THR A 5 15.11 8.09 30.29
C THR A 5 16.31 7.30 29.78
N MET A 6 16.35 6.00 30.09
CA MET A 6 17.30 5.11 29.42
C MET A 6 16.93 5.02 27.94
N PRO A 7 17.90 5.06 27.01
CA PRO A 7 17.60 4.86 25.59
C PRO A 7 17.05 3.45 25.39
N HIS A 8 15.92 3.34 24.70
CA HIS A 8 15.38 2.04 24.33
C HIS A 8 16.40 1.30 23.45
N PRO A 9 16.71 0.02 23.73
CA PRO A 9 17.57 -0.78 22.86
C PRO A 9 16.93 -0.88 21.48
N VAL A 10 17.65 -0.42 20.46
CA VAL A 10 17.22 -0.55 19.07
C VAL A 10 17.29 -2.03 18.67
N PRO A 11 16.19 -2.63 18.16
CA PRO A 11 16.23 -4.00 17.67
C PRO A 11 17.18 -4.08 16.45
N PRO A 12 17.88 -5.21 16.25
CA PRO A 12 18.73 -5.40 15.09
C PRO A 12 17.90 -5.22 13.80
N PRO A 13 18.51 -4.71 12.71
CA PRO A 13 17.81 -4.55 11.43
C PRO A 13 17.27 -5.90 11.00
N MET A 14 15.95 -6.04 11.02
CA MET A 14 15.26 -7.25 10.59
C MET A 14 15.42 -7.34 9.06
N ALA A 15 15.92 -8.47 8.58
CA ALA A 15 16.03 -8.71 7.15
C ALA A 15 14.65 -8.51 6.49
N PRO A 16 14.57 -7.94 5.28
CA PRO A 16 13.30 -7.81 4.58
C PRO A 16 12.62 -9.19 4.52
N PRO A 17 11.30 -9.29 4.75
CA PRO A 17 10.59 -10.54 4.56
C PRO A 17 10.88 -10.99 3.13
N MET A 18 11.48 -12.17 2.98
CA MET A 18 11.72 -12.79 1.69
C MET A 18 10.37 -12.80 0.97
N ALA A 19 10.29 -12.17 -0.22
CA ALA A 19 9.03 -11.97 -0.94
C ALA A 19 8.31 -13.32 -1.03
N ALA A 20 7.29 -13.49 -0.21
CA ALA A 20 6.70 -14.79 0.06
C ALA A 20 5.94 -15.22 -1.20
N ASP A 21 6.51 -16.15 -1.96
CA ASP A 21 5.88 -16.94 -3.06
C ASP A 21 4.74 -16.19 -3.78
N ILE A 22 4.98 -14.91 -4.13
CA ILE A 22 4.00 -14.16 -4.90
C ILE A 22 4.23 -14.68 -6.33
N PRO A 23 3.24 -15.35 -6.93
CA PRO A 23 3.38 -15.86 -8.27
C PRO A 23 3.87 -14.73 -9.17
N PRO A 24 4.85 -14.97 -10.06
CA PRO A 24 5.38 -13.92 -10.93
C PRO A 24 4.29 -13.26 -11.78
N ASP A 25 3.20 -13.97 -12.09
CA ASP A 25 2.00 -13.43 -12.76
C ASP A 25 1.20 -12.42 -11.92
N LEU A 26 1.34 -12.46 -10.59
CA LEU A 26 0.75 -11.49 -9.65
C LEU A 26 1.76 -10.41 -9.21
N MET A 27 3.02 -10.57 -9.59
CA MET A 27 4.07 -9.62 -9.27
C MET A 27 4.04 -8.50 -10.31
N VAL A 28 3.57 -7.33 -9.89
CA VAL A 28 3.50 -6.20 -10.82
C VAL A 28 4.92 -5.73 -11.13
N PRO A 29 5.30 -5.59 -12.42
CA PRO A 29 6.60 -5.06 -12.76
C PRO A 29 6.77 -3.67 -12.14
N PRO A 30 7.87 -3.38 -11.43
CA PRO A 30 8.14 -2.02 -10.95
C PRO A 30 8.28 -1.01 -12.10
N SER A 31 8.48 -1.49 -13.32
CA SER A 31 8.44 -0.73 -14.57
C SER A 31 7.04 -0.49 -15.13
N ALA A 32 6.00 -1.13 -14.59
CA ALA A 32 4.62 -0.85 -14.95
C ALA A 32 4.21 0.43 -14.21
N PRO A 33 4.18 1.59 -14.87
CA PRO A 33 4.15 2.82 -14.13
C PRO A 33 2.68 3.09 -13.86
N TYR A 34 2.23 2.73 -12.67
CA TYR A 34 0.87 3.08 -12.24
C TYR A 34 0.60 4.58 -12.35
N SER A 35 1.65 5.41 -12.34
CA SER A 35 1.60 6.85 -12.56
C SER A 35 1.19 7.29 -13.98
N GLN A 36 1.16 6.41 -15.00
CA GLN A 36 0.69 6.81 -16.35
C GLN A 36 -0.82 6.66 -16.49
N TYR A 37 -1.46 5.96 -15.56
CA TYR A 37 -2.90 5.84 -15.53
C TYR A 37 -3.47 6.96 -14.66
N THR A 38 -4.16 7.90 -15.29
CA THR A 38 -4.98 8.88 -14.57
C THR A 38 -6.17 8.15 -13.94
N VAL A 39 -6.70 8.64 -12.82
CA VAL A 39 -7.90 8.09 -12.16
C VAL A 39 -9.02 7.81 -13.17
N GLU A 40 -9.23 8.73 -14.12
CA GLU A 40 -10.20 8.58 -15.22
C GLU A 40 -9.95 7.35 -16.10
N ASP A 41 -8.69 7.06 -16.45
CA ASP A 41 -8.32 5.90 -17.27
C ASP A 41 -8.55 4.60 -16.51
N ILE A 42 -8.15 4.58 -15.23
CA ILE A 42 -8.41 3.44 -14.36
C ILE A 42 -9.93 3.25 -14.22
N LEU A 43 -10.74 4.29 -14.06
CA LEU A 43 -12.21 4.16 -13.97
C LEU A 43 -12.87 3.69 -15.28
N ARG A 44 -12.20 3.89 -16.42
CA ARG A 44 -12.66 3.44 -17.74
C ARG A 44 -12.28 1.98 -18.03
N LEU A 45 -11.42 1.35 -17.23
CA LEU A 45 -11.07 -0.06 -17.40
C LEU A 45 -12.31 -0.97 -17.32
N PRO A 46 -12.48 -1.91 -18.27
CA PRO A 46 -13.54 -2.89 -18.21
C PRO A 46 -13.43 -3.70 -16.91
N GLY A 47 -14.56 -3.91 -16.22
CA GLY A 47 -14.60 -4.58 -14.91
C GLY A 47 -14.52 -3.63 -13.70
N ARG A 48 -14.30 -2.32 -13.89
CA ARG A 48 -14.36 -1.31 -12.81
C ARG A 48 -15.66 -0.52 -12.76
N LYS A 49 -16.52 -0.64 -13.78
CA LYS A 49 -17.90 -0.13 -13.73
C LYS A 49 -18.65 -0.78 -12.57
N GLY A 50 -18.90 0.00 -11.52
CA GLY A 50 -19.62 -0.44 -10.31
C GLY A 50 -18.76 -0.79 -9.11
N LEU A 51 -17.42 -0.77 -9.23
CA LEU A 51 -16.55 -0.84 -8.05
C LEU A 51 -16.56 0.52 -7.35
N PRO A 52 -16.67 0.58 -6.01
CA PRO A 52 -16.58 1.83 -5.29
C PRO A 52 -15.19 2.42 -5.53
N ALA A 53 -15.14 3.59 -6.16
CA ALA A 53 -13.94 4.40 -6.14
C ALA A 53 -13.68 4.75 -4.66
N ILE A 54 -12.47 4.45 -4.18
CA ILE A 54 -12.05 4.88 -2.85
C ILE A 54 -11.86 6.39 -2.96
N ASP A 55 -12.88 7.13 -2.55
CA ASP A 55 -12.84 8.57 -2.41
C ASP A 55 -12.05 8.88 -1.12
N PRO A 56 -10.87 9.52 -1.23
CA PRO A 56 -10.05 9.85 -0.07
C PRO A 56 -10.71 10.87 0.87
N ASP A 57 -11.68 11.66 0.37
CA ASP A 57 -12.47 12.61 1.13
C ASP A 57 -13.75 11.97 1.72
N ARG A 58 -14.11 10.76 1.30
CA ARG A 58 -15.26 10.06 1.87
C ARG A 58 -14.85 9.49 3.24
N PRO A 59 -15.45 9.97 4.35
CA PRO A 59 -15.19 9.39 5.66
C PRO A 59 -15.57 7.91 5.61
N GLY A 60 -14.63 7.05 6.01
CA GLY A 60 -14.78 5.61 6.00
C GLY A 60 -16.10 5.23 6.67
N GLY A 61 -17.04 4.71 5.87
CA GLY A 61 -18.37 4.36 6.35
C GLY A 61 -18.23 3.35 7.48
N THR A 62 -18.50 3.80 8.70
CA THR A 62 -18.86 2.94 9.81
C THR A 62 -20.03 2.06 9.35
N LEU A 63 -19.82 0.75 9.32
CA LEU A 63 -20.89 -0.22 9.37
C LEU A 63 -21.14 -0.56 10.84
#